data_AF-A0A935MKZ4-F1
#
_entry.id   AF-A0A935MKZ4-F1
#
_cell.length_a   1.000
_cell.length_b   1.000
_cell.length_c   1.000
_cell.angle_alpha   90.00
_cell.angle_beta   90.00
_cell.angle_gamma   90.00
#
_symmetry.space_group_name_H-M   'P 1'
#
loop_
_entity.id
_entity.type
_entity.pdbx_description
1 polymer ?
#
loop_
_entity_poly.entity_id
_entity_poly.type
_entity_poly.pdbx_seq_one_letter_code
_entity_poly.pdbx_strand_id
1 'polypeptide(L)'
;MKTTAFPVLLHKLRDSTINNYEIGYSQVNALNPANYSETYYTGQFNSETLSVDVILNYATDGVAHNHNNSPDRLHNFSAEDIYKLAYYWSIGKINNLSTFSYTVVTDSTSYILMIDDPNAFINFAQSWFDSEKHFEAFKIHLYENHKYGKTGNTLAQDEKNFLSAVQAQGPGLNGCGLKLFKANQNMTTFTPVKMNSNGQIVENPCN
;
A
#
# COMPACT_ATOMS: atom_id res chain seq x y z
N MET A 1 9.39 9.33 15.49
CA MET A 1 10.02 10.42 14.68
C MET A 1 8.95 11.42 14.31
N LYS A 2 9.10 12.71 14.63
CA LYS A 2 8.21 13.78 14.15
C LYS A 2 8.83 14.39 12.90
N THR A 3 8.56 13.82 11.73
CA THR A 3 8.84 14.50 10.46
C THR A 3 7.70 15.49 10.23
N THR A 4 8.00 16.77 9.97
CA THR A 4 6.96 17.78 9.72
C THR A 4 6.38 17.67 8.30
N ALA A 5 7.12 17.08 7.36
CA ALA A 5 6.72 16.95 5.96
C ALA A 5 5.72 15.80 5.72
N PHE A 6 5.88 14.67 6.40
CA PHE A 6 5.05 13.49 6.14
C PHE A 6 3.56 13.71 6.47
N PRO A 7 3.17 14.26 7.64
CA PRO A 7 1.76 14.58 7.90
C PRO A 7 1.17 15.60 6.92
N VAL A 8 1.97 16.57 6.45
CA VAL A 8 1.52 17.55 5.44
C VAL A 8 1.20 16.85 4.12
N LEU A 9 2.06 15.90 3.69
CA LEU A 9 1.83 15.12 2.49
C LEU A 9 0.55 14.28 2.57
N LEU A 10 0.33 13.60 3.70
CA LEU A 10 -0.88 12.81 3.92
C LEU A 10 -2.14 13.68 3.85
N HIS A 11 -2.11 14.88 4.41
CA HIS A 11 -3.23 15.82 4.29
C HIS A 11 -3.44 16.31 2.86
N LYS A 12 -2.38 16.62 2.10
CA LYS A 12 -2.50 16.96 0.67
C LYS A 12 -3.20 15.83 -0.10
N LEU A 13 -2.80 14.58 0.12
CA LEU A 13 -3.37 13.40 -0.50
C LEU A 13 -4.82 13.14 -0.08
N ARG A 14 -5.16 13.35 1.19
CA ARG A 14 -6.53 13.25 1.69
C ARG A 14 -7.41 14.33 1.07
N ASP A 15 -6.94 15.57 1.04
CA ASP A 15 -7.73 16.70 0.57
C ASP A 15 -7.93 16.65 -0.96
N SER A 16 -7.08 15.91 -1.69
CA SER A 16 -7.25 15.64 -3.12
C SER A 16 -8.18 14.47 -3.45
N THR A 17 -8.72 13.73 -2.47
CA THR A 17 -9.65 12.62 -2.75
C THR A 17 -10.97 13.10 -3.34
N ILE A 18 -11.30 14.39 -3.21
CA ILE A 18 -12.46 15.01 -3.86
C ILE A 18 -12.38 15.02 -5.39
N ASN A 19 -11.17 14.86 -5.94
CA ASN A 19 -10.97 14.80 -7.38
C ASN A 19 -11.50 13.46 -7.90
N ASN A 20 -11.82 13.42 -9.19
CA ASN A 20 -12.19 12.19 -9.88
C ASN A 20 -10.98 11.37 -10.38
N TYR A 21 -9.77 11.71 -9.94
CA TYR A 21 -8.51 11.05 -10.29
C TYR A 21 -7.61 10.92 -9.06
N GLU A 22 -6.70 9.96 -9.10
CA GLU A 22 -5.67 9.78 -8.08
C GLU A 22 -4.42 10.62 -8.36
N ILE A 23 -3.72 11.00 -7.30
CA ILE A 23 -2.42 11.64 -7.33
C ILE A 23 -1.45 10.85 -6.47
N GLY A 24 -0.16 11.02 -6.73
CA GLY A 24 0.88 10.33 -6.01
C GLY A 24 2.14 11.17 -5.83
N TYR A 25 2.99 10.72 -4.92
CA TYR A 25 4.29 11.30 -4.65
C TYR A 25 5.32 10.21 -4.41
N SER A 26 6.55 10.45 -4.84
CA SER A 26 7.73 9.72 -4.37
C SER A 26 8.58 10.64 -3.50
N GLN A 27 9.25 10.08 -2.50
CA GLN A 27 9.92 10.82 -1.43
C GLN A 27 11.40 10.44 -1.35
N VAL A 28 12.28 11.41 -1.21
CA VAL A 28 13.72 11.19 -0.96
C VAL A 28 14.12 11.95 0.28
N ASN A 29 15.01 11.35 1.08
CA ASN A 29 15.43 11.82 2.40
C ASN A 29 14.24 11.99 3.37
N ALA A 30 13.32 11.03 3.39
CA ALA A 30 12.08 11.10 4.19
C ALA A 30 12.34 11.29 5.71
N LEU A 31 13.50 10.85 6.19
CA LEU A 31 13.92 10.97 7.59
C LEU A 31 14.78 12.23 7.87
N ASN A 32 15.15 13.00 6.85
CA ASN A 32 15.98 14.20 6.98
C ASN A 32 15.25 15.43 6.42
N PRO A 33 14.53 16.19 7.28
CA PRO A 33 13.75 17.34 6.85
C PRO A 33 14.53 18.42 6.09
N ALA A 34 15.84 18.57 6.35
CA ALA A 34 16.66 19.57 5.68
C ALA A 34 16.93 19.23 4.21
N ASN A 35 16.87 17.94 3.84
CA ASN A 35 17.18 17.45 2.49
C ASN A 35 15.99 16.73 1.85
N TYR A 36 14.81 16.81 2.45
CA TYR A 36 13.59 16.19 1.96
C TYR A 36 13.22 16.73 0.58
N SER A 37 12.89 15.83 -0.35
CA SER A 37 12.30 16.19 -1.63
C SER A 37 11.18 15.23 -2.00
N GLU A 38 10.23 15.75 -2.78
CA GLU A 38 9.11 14.97 -3.32
C GLU A 38 8.98 15.18 -4.84
N THR A 39 8.64 14.12 -5.56
CA THR A 39 8.23 14.19 -6.97
C THR A 39 6.74 13.93 -7.04
N TYR A 40 5.99 14.81 -7.70
CA TYR A 40 4.54 14.69 -7.88
C TYR A 40 4.19 13.86 -9.12
N TYR A 41 3.14 13.05 -8.99
CA TYR A 41 2.53 12.23 -10.04
C TYR A 41 1.02 12.45 -10.04
N THR A 42 0.42 12.35 -11.21
CA THR A 42 -1.03 12.43 -11.37
C THR A 42 -1.48 11.27 -12.25
N GLY A 43 -2.62 10.66 -11.92
CA GLY A 43 -3.29 9.72 -12.79
C GLY A 43 -3.61 10.39 -14.14
N GLN A 44 -3.58 9.61 -15.22
CA GLN A 44 -4.07 10.09 -16.51
C GLN A 44 -5.59 10.24 -16.40
N PHE A 45 -6.12 11.37 -16.86
CA PHE A 45 -7.55 11.63 -17.03
C PHE A 45 -8.09 10.74 -18.17
N ASN A 46 -8.14 9.42 -17.96
CA ASN A 46 -8.88 8.53 -18.82
C ASN A 46 -9.94 7.84 -17.95
N SER A 47 -11.12 7.60 -18.52
CA SER A 47 -12.27 7.02 -17.83
C SER A 47 -12.08 5.55 -17.43
N GLU A 48 -10.89 4.96 -17.65
CA GLU A 48 -10.64 3.52 -17.54
C GLU A 48 -9.47 3.15 -16.62
N THR A 49 -8.62 4.10 -16.20
CA THR A 49 -7.52 3.90 -15.26
C THR A 49 -7.60 4.95 -14.16
N LEU A 50 -8.32 4.62 -13.09
CA LEU A 50 -8.42 5.45 -11.90
C LEU A 50 -7.13 5.47 -11.07
N SER A 51 -6.15 4.62 -11.40
CA SER A 51 -4.89 4.49 -10.65
C SER A 51 -3.83 5.50 -11.05
N VAL A 52 -3.03 5.95 -10.08
CA VAL A 52 -1.81 6.73 -10.37
C VAL A 52 -0.66 5.82 -10.81
N ASP A 53 -0.13 6.04 -12.03
CA ASP A 53 1.09 5.34 -12.46
C ASP A 53 2.33 6.11 -12.00
N VAL A 54 2.88 5.72 -10.85
CA VAL A 54 4.12 6.29 -10.32
C VAL A 54 5.32 5.64 -11.03
N ILE A 55 6.01 6.40 -11.88
CA ILE A 55 7.25 5.96 -12.54
C ILE A 55 8.44 6.56 -11.80
N LEU A 56 9.25 5.70 -11.17
CA LEU A 56 10.41 6.11 -10.38
C LEU A 56 11.66 6.25 -11.26
N ASN A 57 12.04 7.50 -11.55
CA ASN A 57 13.29 7.80 -12.26
C ASN A 57 14.53 7.49 -11.39
N TYR A 58 14.43 7.72 -10.09
CA TYR A 58 15.49 7.49 -9.09
C TYR A 58 15.00 6.58 -7.97
N ALA A 59 15.95 6.00 -7.22
CA ALA A 59 15.59 5.26 -6.02
C ALA A 59 15.04 6.22 -4.94
N THR A 60 14.05 5.75 -4.19
CA THR A 60 13.22 6.57 -3.30
C THR A 60 13.09 5.92 -1.92
N ASP A 61 12.79 6.74 -0.91
CA ASP A 61 12.52 6.30 0.46
C ASP A 61 11.04 5.98 0.69
N GLY A 62 10.16 6.36 -0.23
CA GLY A 62 8.75 6.06 -0.12
C GLY A 62 7.95 6.49 -1.32
N VAL A 63 6.80 5.86 -1.48
CA VAL A 63 5.77 6.22 -2.45
C VAL A 63 4.48 6.43 -1.67
N ALA A 64 3.70 7.43 -2.03
CA ALA A 64 2.40 7.69 -1.44
C ALA A 64 1.40 8.06 -2.52
N HIS A 65 0.20 7.50 -2.50
CA HIS A 65 -0.90 7.93 -3.36
C HIS A 65 -2.22 8.03 -2.60
N ASN A 66 -3.20 8.67 -3.21
CA ASN A 66 -4.56 8.64 -2.70
C ASN A 66 -5.44 7.72 -3.54
N HIS A 67 -6.58 7.31 -2.99
CA HIS A 67 -7.71 6.81 -3.77
C HIS A 67 -8.74 7.92 -3.93
N ASN A 68 -9.24 8.12 -5.14
CA ASN A 68 -10.30 9.09 -5.38
C ASN A 68 -11.60 8.67 -4.66
N ASN A 69 -12.47 9.63 -4.35
CA ASN A 69 -13.70 9.38 -3.61
C ASN A 69 -14.80 8.81 -4.54
N SER A 70 -14.57 7.58 -5.00
CA SER A 70 -15.54 6.76 -5.74
C SER A 70 -16.28 5.80 -4.80
N PRO A 71 -17.56 5.44 -5.08
CA PRO A 71 -18.26 4.36 -4.36
C PRO A 71 -17.56 3.00 -4.46
N ASP A 72 -16.84 2.77 -5.56
CA ASP A 72 -16.13 1.52 -5.83
C ASP A 72 -14.66 1.58 -5.40
N ARG A 73 -14.25 2.62 -4.67
CA ARG A 73 -12.87 2.74 -4.21
C ARG A 73 -12.51 1.62 -3.24
N LEU A 74 -11.28 1.15 -3.34
CA LEU A 74 -10.71 0.26 -2.33
C LEU A 74 -10.39 1.04 -1.05
N HIS A 75 -10.60 0.40 0.10
CA HIS A 75 -10.30 1.02 1.39
C HIS A 75 -8.79 1.03 1.74
N ASN A 76 -7.99 0.16 1.12
CA ASN A 76 -6.53 0.11 1.25
C ASN A 76 -5.89 -0.33 -0.09
N PHE A 77 -4.67 -0.84 -0.09
CA PHE A 77 -3.92 -1.21 -1.30
C PHE A 77 -4.65 -2.18 -2.24
N SER A 78 -4.46 -1.99 -3.54
CA SER A 78 -4.90 -2.88 -4.62
C SER A 78 -3.88 -4.01 -4.89
N ALA A 79 -4.26 -4.97 -5.73
CA ALA A 79 -3.32 -5.96 -6.25
C ALA A 79 -2.20 -5.30 -7.07
N GLU A 80 -2.56 -4.28 -7.85
CA GLU A 80 -1.67 -3.45 -8.66
C GLU A 80 -0.63 -2.73 -7.80
N ASP A 81 -1.02 -2.22 -6.62
CA ASP A 81 -0.08 -1.61 -5.68
C ASP A 81 0.94 -2.64 -5.17
N ILE A 82 0.50 -3.84 -4.77
CA ILE A 82 1.41 -4.88 -4.27
C ILE A 82 2.37 -5.32 -5.38
N TYR A 83 1.87 -5.47 -6.61
CA TYR A 83 2.69 -5.75 -7.79
C TYR A 83 3.70 -4.62 -8.03
N LYS A 84 3.27 -3.36 -7.96
CA LYS A 84 4.14 -2.20 -8.17
C LYS A 84 5.23 -2.11 -7.11
N LEU A 85 4.93 -2.43 -5.84
CA LEU A 85 5.93 -2.53 -4.78
C LEU A 85 7.01 -3.57 -5.10
N ALA A 86 6.58 -4.75 -5.54
CA ALA A 86 7.49 -5.82 -5.96
C ALA A 86 8.34 -5.38 -7.17
N TYR A 87 7.73 -4.68 -8.13
CA TYR A 87 8.44 -4.10 -9.27
C TYR A 87 9.50 -3.08 -8.84
N TYR A 88 9.15 -2.09 -8.01
CA TYR A 88 10.13 -1.11 -7.53
C TYR A 88 11.31 -1.74 -6.81
N TRP A 89 11.06 -2.80 -6.05
CA TRP A 89 12.14 -3.54 -5.43
C TRP A 89 13.01 -4.25 -6.48
N SER A 90 12.41 -4.98 -7.43
CA SER A 90 13.16 -5.77 -8.42
C SER A 90 14.05 -4.93 -9.33
N ILE A 91 13.66 -3.68 -9.62
CA ILE A 91 14.45 -2.74 -10.42
C ILE A 91 15.33 -1.79 -9.58
N GLY A 92 15.50 -2.06 -8.28
CA GLY A 92 16.41 -1.32 -7.41
C GLY A 92 16.01 0.13 -7.14
N LYS A 93 14.70 0.44 -7.15
CA LYS A 93 14.17 1.79 -6.90
C LYS A 93 13.80 2.05 -5.44
N ILE A 94 14.14 1.14 -4.53
CA ILE A 94 13.99 1.32 -3.09
C ILE A 94 15.36 1.60 -2.48
N ASN A 95 15.55 2.79 -1.89
CA ASN A 95 16.82 3.19 -1.28
C ASN A 95 17.22 2.28 -0.09
N ASN A 96 16.24 2.00 0.79
CA ASN A 96 16.44 1.19 1.98
C ASN A 96 15.14 0.48 2.36
N LEU A 97 15.11 -0.84 2.25
CA LEU A 97 13.93 -1.66 2.57
C LEU A 97 13.43 -1.47 4.00
N SER A 98 14.34 -1.27 4.96
CA SER A 98 13.99 -1.16 6.39
C SER A 98 13.25 0.14 6.74
N THR A 99 13.35 1.16 5.89
CA THR A 99 12.73 2.47 6.10
C THR A 99 11.78 2.86 4.98
N PHE A 100 11.66 2.04 3.94
CA PHE A 100 10.79 2.33 2.81
C PHE A 100 9.32 2.23 3.21
N SER A 101 8.52 3.24 2.85
CA SER A 101 7.08 3.26 3.08
C SER A 101 6.31 3.37 1.78
N TYR A 102 5.40 2.44 1.50
CA TYR A 102 4.36 2.63 0.50
C TYR A 102 3.08 3.06 1.22
N THR A 103 2.53 4.23 0.91
CA THR A 103 1.40 4.81 1.60
C THR A 103 0.21 4.93 0.66
N VAL A 104 -0.98 4.55 1.14
CA VAL A 104 -2.25 4.89 0.50
C VAL A 104 -3.07 5.76 1.44
N VAL A 105 -3.75 6.76 0.88
CA VAL A 105 -4.59 7.70 1.61
C VAL A 105 -5.99 7.71 1.00
N THR A 106 -7.00 7.51 1.83
CA THR A 106 -8.40 7.73 1.45
C THR A 106 -8.93 8.98 2.14
N ASP A 107 -10.19 9.31 1.91
CA ASP A 107 -10.87 10.43 2.57
C ASP A 107 -10.97 10.26 4.09
N SER A 108 -10.94 9.02 4.57
CA SER A 108 -11.27 8.65 5.94
C SER A 108 -10.14 7.92 6.68
N THR A 109 -9.14 7.39 5.97
CA THR A 109 -8.05 6.65 6.59
C THR A 109 -6.78 6.69 5.75
N SER A 110 -5.68 6.19 6.30
CA SER A 110 -4.42 6.02 5.58
C SER A 110 -3.73 4.77 6.08
N TYR A 111 -3.04 4.08 5.16
CA TYR A 111 -2.24 2.91 5.49
C TYR A 111 -0.83 3.06 4.96
N ILE A 112 0.12 2.48 5.69
CA ILE A 112 1.48 2.25 5.21
C ILE A 112 1.67 0.74 5.06
N LEU A 113 2.23 0.33 3.92
CA LEU A 113 2.72 -1.01 3.65
C LEU A 113 4.26 -0.97 3.67
N MET A 114 4.86 -1.84 4.47
CA MET A 114 6.31 -2.02 4.54
C MET A 114 6.68 -3.47 4.28
N ILE A 115 7.89 -3.68 3.76
CA ILE A 115 8.50 -5.00 3.62
C ILE A 115 9.16 -5.34 4.96
N ASP A 116 8.55 -6.25 5.71
CA ASP A 116 8.99 -6.66 7.07
C ASP A 116 9.93 -7.87 7.01
N ASP A 117 9.65 -8.81 6.09
CA ASP A 117 10.54 -9.92 5.75
C ASP A 117 10.83 -9.89 4.25
N PRO A 118 12.00 -9.35 3.84
CA PRO A 118 12.40 -9.33 2.45
C PRO A 118 12.39 -10.72 1.81
N ASN A 119 12.90 -11.75 2.49
CA ASN A 119 12.97 -13.09 1.90
C ASN A 119 11.57 -13.66 1.64
N ALA A 120 10.63 -13.47 2.56
CA ALA A 120 9.25 -13.87 2.34
C ALA A 120 8.60 -13.05 1.21
N PHE A 121 8.86 -11.74 1.13
CA PHE A 121 8.26 -10.90 0.10
C PHE A 121 8.81 -11.18 -1.31
N ILE A 122 10.10 -11.49 -1.47
CA ILE A 122 10.64 -11.85 -2.79
C ILE A 122 10.10 -13.20 -3.26
N ASN A 123 9.96 -14.18 -2.36
CA ASN A 123 9.37 -15.47 -2.68
C ASN A 123 7.89 -15.33 -3.06
N PHE A 124 7.15 -14.50 -2.33
CA PHE A 124 5.78 -14.15 -2.67
C PHE A 124 5.69 -13.49 -4.05
N ALA A 125 6.51 -12.47 -4.31
CA ALA A 125 6.52 -11.77 -5.60
C ALA A 125 6.88 -12.70 -6.76
N GLN A 126 7.87 -13.59 -6.60
CA GLN A 126 8.22 -14.56 -7.63
C GLN A 126 7.11 -15.59 -7.89
N SER A 127 6.31 -15.93 -6.87
CA SER A 127 5.21 -16.90 -7.01
C SER A 127 3.99 -16.29 -7.72
N TRP A 128 3.71 -15.00 -7.48
CA TRP A 128 2.49 -14.35 -7.95
C TRP A 128 2.70 -13.38 -9.11
N PHE A 129 3.92 -12.89 -9.35
CA PHE A 129 4.18 -11.77 -10.26
C PHE A 129 5.27 -12.04 -11.31
N ASP A 130 5.67 -13.30 -11.52
CA ASP A 130 6.64 -13.68 -12.56
C ASP A 130 6.06 -13.62 -13.99
N SER A 131 4.74 -13.50 -14.12
CA SER A 131 4.00 -13.52 -15.39
C SER A 131 2.64 -12.84 -15.24
N GLU A 132 2.10 -12.35 -16.35
CA GLU A 132 0.74 -11.78 -16.42
C GLU A 132 -0.31 -12.78 -15.91
N LYS A 133 -0.18 -14.06 -16.29
CA LYS A 133 -1.09 -15.13 -15.83
C LYS A 133 -1.09 -15.29 -14.31
N HIS A 134 0.07 -15.25 -13.66
CA HIS A 134 0.13 -15.35 -12.20
C HIS A 134 -0.37 -14.08 -11.52
N PHE A 135 -0.17 -12.91 -12.14
CA PHE A 135 -0.74 -11.67 -11.62
C PHE A 135 -2.27 -11.68 -11.69
N GLU A 136 -2.87 -12.18 -12.78
CA GLU A 136 -4.32 -12.41 -12.85
C GLU A 136 -4.79 -13.42 -11.80
N ALA A 137 -4.04 -14.49 -11.56
CA ALA A 137 -4.35 -15.45 -10.51
C ALA A 137 -4.31 -14.80 -9.11
N PHE A 138 -3.38 -13.86 -8.89
CA PHE A 138 -3.33 -13.09 -7.64
C PHE A 138 -4.53 -12.17 -7.49
N LYS A 139 -4.98 -11.52 -8.57
CA LYS A 139 -6.22 -10.71 -8.56
C LYS A 139 -7.43 -11.56 -8.21
N ILE A 140 -7.57 -12.75 -8.78
CA ILE A 140 -8.62 -13.72 -8.41
C ILE A 140 -8.49 -14.10 -6.93
N HIS A 141 -7.27 -14.40 -6.45
CA HIS A 141 -7.02 -14.71 -5.04
C HIS A 141 -7.50 -13.59 -4.11
N LEU A 142 -7.09 -12.36 -4.37
CA LEU A 142 -7.41 -11.21 -3.54
C LEU A 142 -8.90 -10.84 -3.62
N TYR A 143 -9.41 -10.54 -4.82
CA TYR A 143 -10.75 -9.97 -5.01
C TYR A 143 -11.85 -11.03 -4.98
N GLU A 144 -11.62 -12.20 -5.57
CA GLU A 144 -12.65 -13.25 -5.66
C GLU A 144 -12.58 -14.24 -4.51
N ASN A 145 -11.43 -14.82 -4.18
CA ASN A 145 -11.35 -15.84 -3.12
C ASN A 145 -11.49 -15.21 -1.74
N HIS A 146 -10.77 -14.10 -1.50
CA HIS A 146 -10.80 -13.37 -0.25
C HIS A 146 -11.87 -12.27 -0.17
N LYS A 147 -12.63 -12.04 -1.25
CA LYS A 147 -13.78 -11.12 -1.26
C LYS A 147 -13.40 -9.67 -0.91
N TYR A 148 -12.15 -9.28 -1.17
CA TYR A 148 -11.65 -7.92 -0.95
C TYR A 148 -12.27 -6.94 -1.95
N GLY A 149 -12.62 -5.74 -1.50
CA GLY A 149 -13.16 -4.67 -2.35
C GLY A 149 -14.57 -4.93 -2.87
N LYS A 150 -15.33 -5.84 -2.25
CA LYS A 150 -16.72 -6.09 -2.66
C LYS A 150 -17.63 -4.93 -2.29
N THR A 151 -18.56 -4.60 -3.19
CA THR A 151 -19.61 -3.62 -2.95
C THR A 151 -20.34 -3.93 -1.63
N GLY A 152 -20.41 -2.92 -0.75
CA GLY A 152 -21.05 -3.03 0.56
C GLY A 152 -20.14 -3.53 1.70
N ASN A 153 -18.88 -3.89 1.42
CA ASN A 153 -17.91 -4.16 2.48
C ASN A 153 -17.69 -2.90 3.32
N THR A 154 -17.61 -3.10 4.63
CA THR A 154 -17.12 -2.05 5.53
C THR A 154 -15.60 -1.97 5.46
N LEU A 155 -15.03 -0.83 5.88
CA LEU A 155 -13.57 -0.68 6.02
C LEU A 155 -12.95 -1.84 6.82
N ALA A 156 -13.56 -2.23 7.96
CA ALA A 156 -13.06 -3.33 8.77
C ALA A 156 -13.13 -4.69 8.06
N GLN A 157 -14.15 -4.92 7.22
CA GLN A 157 -14.27 -6.12 6.43
C GLN A 157 -13.20 -6.19 5.33
N ASP A 158 -12.93 -5.07 4.67
CA ASP A 158 -11.89 -5.00 3.63
C ASP A 158 -10.48 -5.09 4.21
N GLU A 159 -10.21 -4.47 5.35
CA GLU A 159 -8.95 -4.68 6.08
C GLU A 159 -8.75 -6.16 6.41
N LYS A 160 -9.82 -6.83 6.88
CA LYS A 160 -9.78 -8.26 7.20
C LYS A 160 -9.51 -9.08 5.94
N ASN A 161 -10.27 -8.85 4.87
CA ASN A 161 -10.14 -9.60 3.62
C ASN A 161 -8.75 -9.41 2.99
N PHE A 162 -8.24 -8.18 2.98
CA PHE A 162 -6.88 -7.85 2.52
C PHE A 162 -5.83 -8.60 3.35
N LEU A 163 -5.87 -8.46 4.67
CA LEU A 163 -4.92 -9.14 5.56
C LEU A 163 -5.01 -10.66 5.43
N SER A 164 -6.22 -11.24 5.30
CA SER A 164 -6.37 -12.66 5.03
C SER A 164 -5.68 -13.08 3.74
N ALA A 165 -5.79 -12.29 2.67
CA ALA A 165 -5.20 -12.64 1.38
C ALA A 165 -3.67 -12.59 1.39
N VAL A 166 -3.09 -11.55 2.01
CA VAL A 166 -1.64 -11.33 2.03
C VAL A 166 -0.93 -12.09 3.15
N GLN A 167 -1.64 -12.45 4.23
CA GLN A 167 -1.13 -13.31 5.30
C GLN A 167 -1.46 -14.79 5.08
N ALA A 168 -2.34 -15.12 4.13
CA ALA A 168 -2.62 -16.51 3.79
C ALA A 168 -1.32 -17.23 3.42
N GLN A 169 -1.11 -18.38 4.07
CA GLN A 169 -0.04 -19.28 3.73
C GLN A 169 -0.41 -20.00 2.43
N GLY A 170 0.31 -19.69 1.34
CA GLY A 170 0.36 -20.55 0.17
C GLY A 170 1.22 -21.79 0.46
N PRO A 171 1.15 -22.86 -0.35
CA PRO A 171 2.05 -24.00 -0.22
C PRO A 171 3.52 -23.53 -0.31
N GLY A 172 4.22 -23.52 0.82
CA GLY A 172 5.61 -23.07 0.92
C GLY A 172 5.84 -21.60 1.30
N LEU A 173 4.81 -20.82 1.67
CA LEU A 173 4.95 -19.40 2.05
C LEU A 173 4.49 -19.13 3.50
N ASN A 174 5.36 -18.54 4.32
CA ASN A 174 5.04 -18.04 5.66
C ASN A 174 4.46 -16.61 5.61
N GLY A 175 3.40 -16.41 4.82
CA GLY A 175 2.85 -15.09 4.50
C GLY A 175 3.68 -14.32 3.47
N CYS A 176 3.21 -13.16 3.03
CA CYS A 176 3.85 -12.39 1.97
C CYS A 176 5.03 -11.51 2.42
N GLY A 177 5.45 -11.54 3.68
CA GLY A 177 6.53 -10.66 4.19
C GLY A 177 6.19 -9.17 4.26
N LEU A 178 4.93 -8.78 4.08
CA LEU A 178 4.46 -7.40 4.22
C LEU A 178 3.84 -7.15 5.59
N LYS A 179 3.96 -5.91 6.05
CA LYS A 179 3.33 -5.41 7.27
C LYS A 179 2.51 -4.16 6.97
N LEU A 180 1.25 -4.22 7.37
CA LEU A 180 0.30 -3.13 7.21
C LEU A 180 0.26 -2.29 8.49
N PHE A 181 0.33 -0.98 8.35
CA PHE A 181 0.15 -0.03 9.43
C PHE A 181 -1.05 0.84 9.13
N LYS A 182 -1.91 1.04 10.11
CA LYS A 182 -3.11 1.87 10.01
C LYS A 182 -2.88 3.20 10.73
N ALA A 183 -3.26 4.29 10.06
CA ALA A 183 -3.27 5.61 10.68
C ALA A 183 -4.33 5.72 11.77
N ASN A 184 -4.05 6.52 12.81
CA ASN A 184 -5.11 7.06 13.66
C ASN A 184 -5.98 8.05 12.88
N GLN A 185 -7.10 8.49 13.47
CA GLN A 185 -8.05 9.42 12.83
C GLN A 185 -7.40 10.72 12.31
N ASN A 186 -6.33 11.17 12.97
CA ASN A 186 -5.64 12.42 12.61
C ASN A 186 -4.44 12.20 11.66
N MET A 187 -4.19 10.98 11.18
CA MET A 187 -3.04 10.64 10.31
C MET A 187 -1.68 11.06 10.89
N THR A 188 -1.55 11.02 12.22
CA THR A 188 -0.34 11.45 12.97
C THR A 188 0.44 10.29 13.56
N THR A 189 -0.21 9.15 13.77
CA THR A 189 0.43 7.93 14.28
C THR A 189 -0.05 6.73 13.46
N PHE A 190 0.86 5.79 13.24
CA PHE A 190 0.59 4.57 12.49
C PHE A 190 0.84 3.37 13.39
N THR A 191 -0.18 2.52 13.53
CA THR A 191 -0.11 1.31 14.35
C THR A 191 -0.09 0.09 13.43
N PRO A 192 0.88 -0.82 13.56
CA PRO A 192 0.88 -2.07 12.81
C PRO A 192 -0.36 -2.90 13.15
N VAL A 193 -1.01 -3.45 12.13
CA VAL A 193 -2.20 -4.30 12.26
C VAL A 193 -1.95 -5.66 11.62
N LYS A 194 -2.53 -6.71 12.20
CA LYS A 194 -2.49 -8.08 11.67
C LYS A 194 -3.79 -8.82 11.94
N MET A 195 -4.01 -9.91 11.23
CA MET A 195 -4.99 -10.91 11.63
C MET A 195 -4.42 -11.81 12.73
N ASN A 196 -5.18 -12.01 13.81
CA ASN A 196 -4.86 -13.04 14.80
C ASN A 196 -5.42 -14.42 14.38
N SER A 197 -5.11 -15.46 15.15
CA SER A 197 -5.59 -16.83 14.91
C SER A 197 -7.12 -16.98 14.92
N ASN A 198 -7.84 -16.02 15.51
CA ASN A 198 -9.30 -16.01 15.60
C ASN A 198 -9.94 -15.24 14.42
N GLY A 199 -9.15 -14.82 13.43
CA GLY A 199 -9.64 -14.06 12.27
C GLY A 199 -10.06 -12.62 12.60
N GLN A 200 -9.54 -12.06 13.69
CA GLN A 200 -9.78 -10.68 14.11
C GLN A 200 -8.56 -9.81 13.80
N ILE A 201 -8.81 -8.55 13.45
CA ILE A 201 -7.74 -7.56 13.32
C ILE A 201 -7.33 -7.10 14.71
N VAL A 202 -6.04 -7.21 14.99
CA VAL A 202 -5.43 -6.75 16.24
C VAL A 202 -4.22 -5.88 15.94
N GLU A 203 -3.88 -5.01 16.88
CA GLU A 203 -2.60 -4.32 16.86
C GLU A 203 -1.46 -5.35 16.95
N ASN A 204 -0.39 -5.12 16.19
CA ASN A 204 0.81 -5.95 16.18
C ASN A 204 2.01 -5.12 16.66
N PRO A 205 2.01 -4.67 17.93
CA PRO A 205 3.08 -3.81 18.43
C PRO A 205 4.44 -4.43 18.14
N CYS A 206 5.37 -3.62 17.66
CA CYS A 206 6.76 -4.05 17.49
C CYS A 206 7.31 -4.35 18.89
N ASN A 207 7.73 -5.59 19.14
CA ASN A 207 8.51 -5.97 20.31
C ASN A 207 9.98 -5.61 20.10
#